data_AF-A0A9P0PX64-F1
#
_entry.id   AF-A0A9P0PX64-F1
#
_cell.length_a   1.000
_cell.length_b   1.000
_cell.length_c   1.000
_cell.angle_alpha   90.00
_cell.angle_beta   90.00
_cell.angle_gamma   90.00
#
_symmetry.space_group_name_H-M   'P 1'
#
loop_
_entity.id
_entity.type
_entity.pdbx_description
1 polymer ?
#
loop_
_entity_poly.entity_id
_entity_poly.type
_entity_poly.pdbx_seq_one_letter_code
_entity_poly.pdbx_strand_id
1 'polypeptide(L)'
;MMTIPMTLPSGKTVDLTTLEKHTESEISLGRKPCDPFTGLKFDKYKKPVLNPGLKTRIDMFLLQNSHKREFFKLYRTVGGNTTVSDSSKRKYDEISGDDDDKAISKAKRSCNFVSFRDEVTVKLCINCKHENKSFYKLPCRHLYCRRCILEACRNLKCECGKRFSTSDVKKCHF
;
A
#
# COMPACT_ATOMS: atom_id res chain seq x y z
N MET A 1 -3.01 -4.18 -15.70
CA MET A 1 -3.58 -3.96 -14.36
C MET A 1 -4.89 -3.22 -14.52
N MET A 2 -5.92 -3.57 -13.74
CA MET A 2 -7.19 -2.84 -13.72
C MET A 2 -7.00 -1.50 -13.00
N THR A 3 -7.22 -0.39 -13.69
CA THR A 3 -7.05 0.98 -13.17
C THR A 3 -8.39 1.59 -12.77
N ILE A 4 -9.45 1.28 -13.51
CA ILE A 4 -10.81 1.79 -13.27
C ILE A 4 -11.77 0.60 -13.31
N PRO A 5 -12.08 0.00 -12.14
CA PRO A 5 -12.98 -1.15 -12.06
C PRO A 5 -14.43 -0.73 -12.32
N MET A 6 -15.02 -1.27 -13.38
CA MET A 6 -16.42 -1.08 -13.78
C MET A 6 -17.19 -2.38 -13.59
N THR A 7 -18.22 -2.36 -12.76
CA THR A 7 -19.14 -3.49 -12.56
C THR A 7 -20.25 -3.43 -13.60
N LEU A 8 -20.37 -4.51 -14.37
CA LEU A 8 -21.36 -4.68 -15.44
C LEU A 8 -22.73 -5.08 -14.86
N PRO A 9 -23.83 -4.93 -15.63
CA PRO A 9 -25.15 -5.43 -15.23
C PRO A 9 -25.18 -6.93 -14.88
N SER A 10 -24.30 -7.74 -15.47
CA SER A 10 -24.11 -9.15 -15.10
C SER A 10 -23.46 -9.37 -13.71
N GLY A 11 -23.03 -8.31 -13.03
CA GLY A 11 -22.32 -8.36 -11.74
C GLY A 11 -20.81 -8.61 -11.87
N LYS A 12 -20.31 -8.92 -13.07
CA LYS A 12 -18.87 -9.07 -13.33
C LYS A 12 -18.18 -7.72 -13.37
N THR A 13 -16.94 -7.65 -12.89
CA THR A 13 -16.16 -6.41 -12.88
C THR A 13 -15.04 -6.50 -13.91
N VAL A 14 -14.95 -5.49 -14.76
CA VAL A 14 -13.94 -5.36 -15.82
C VAL A 14 -13.28 -3.99 -15.72
N ASP A 15 -12.13 -3.82 -16.36
CA ASP A 15 -11.49 -2.51 -16.45
C ASP A 15 -12.21 -1.63 -17.49
N LEU A 16 -12.29 -0.32 -17.26
CA LEU A 16 -12.90 0.62 -18.20
C LEU A 16 -12.27 0.51 -19.60
N THR A 17 -10.95 0.49 -19.70
CA THR A 17 -10.26 0.42 -21.00
C THR A 17 -10.55 -0.89 -21.75
N THR A 18 -10.81 -1.96 -21.01
CA THR A 18 -11.18 -3.26 -21.58
C THR A 18 -12.61 -3.21 -22.12
N LEU A 19 -13.49 -2.55 -21.38
CA LEU A 19 -14.88 -2.38 -21.80
C LEU A 19 -15.02 -1.44 -23.00
N GLU A 20 -14.25 -0.36 -23.06
CA GLU A 20 -14.19 0.56 -24.19
C GLU A 20 -13.76 -0.16 -25.47
N LYS A 21 -12.67 -0.94 -25.42
CA LYS A 21 -12.21 -1.75 -26.56
C LYS A 21 -13.28 -2.72 -27.06
N HIS A 22 -13.98 -3.39 -26.15
CA HIS A 22 -15.08 -4.27 -26.54
C HIS A 22 -16.20 -3.48 -27.22
N THR A 23 -16.55 -2.32 -26.65
CA THR A 23 -17.58 -1.44 -27.20
C THR A 23 -17.22 -0.95 -28.59
N GLU A 24 -15.97 -0.52 -28.81
CA GLU A 24 -15.45 -0.11 -30.12
C GLU A 24 -15.50 -1.26 -31.13
N SER A 25 -15.15 -2.48 -30.72
CA SER A 25 -15.23 -3.66 -31.58
C SER A 25 -16.66 -4.03 -31.98
N GLU A 26 -17.64 -3.86 -31.08
CA GLU A 26 -19.04 -4.09 -31.42
C GLU A 26 -19.56 -3.01 -32.37
N ILE A 27 -19.19 -1.74 -32.12
CA ILE A 27 -19.58 -0.62 -32.98
C ILE A 27 -18.96 -0.76 -34.38
N SER A 28 -17.71 -1.20 -34.50
CA SER A 28 -17.07 -1.43 -35.81
C SER A 28 -17.75 -2.55 -36.60
N LEU A 29 -18.38 -3.51 -35.91
CA LEU A 29 -19.24 -4.55 -36.48
C LEU A 29 -20.70 -4.09 -36.69
N GLY A 30 -21.02 -2.82 -36.45
CA GLY A 30 -22.37 -2.25 -36.60
C GLY A 30 -23.35 -2.66 -35.50
N ARG A 31 -22.85 -3.18 -34.37
CA ARG A 31 -23.66 -3.62 -33.23
C ARG A 31 -23.74 -2.53 -32.15
N LYS A 32 -24.68 -2.72 -31.22
CA LYS A 32 -24.83 -1.82 -30.06
C LYS A 32 -23.94 -2.29 -28.91
N PRO A 33 -23.44 -1.37 -28.07
CA PRO A 33 -22.70 -1.71 -26.86
C PRO A 33 -23.47 -2.68 -25.98
N CYS A 34 -22.82 -3.75 -25.54
CA CYS A 34 -23.43 -4.77 -24.71
C CYS A 34 -22.47 -5.32 -23.65
N ASP A 35 -23.05 -6.02 -22.68
CA ASP A 35 -22.31 -6.75 -21.68
C ASP A 35 -21.58 -7.94 -22.34
N PRO A 36 -20.23 -7.98 -22.29
CA PRO A 36 -19.43 -8.99 -23.00
C PRO A 36 -19.68 -10.43 -22.55
N PHE A 37 -20.27 -10.65 -21.37
CA PHE A 37 -20.49 -11.99 -20.83
C PHE A 37 -21.90 -12.51 -21.04
N THR A 38 -22.87 -11.62 -21.30
CA THR A 38 -24.29 -12.00 -21.42
C THR A 38 -24.93 -11.53 -22.73
N GLY A 39 -24.27 -10.66 -23.49
CA GLY A 39 -24.83 -10.03 -24.69
C GLY A 39 -25.93 -9.02 -24.39
N LEU A 40 -26.17 -8.70 -23.11
CA LEU A 40 -27.21 -7.76 -22.72
C LEU A 40 -26.83 -6.35 -23.16
N LYS A 41 -27.63 -5.76 -24.04
CA LYS A 41 -27.40 -4.40 -24.54
C LYS A 41 -27.47 -3.38 -23.41
N PHE A 42 -26.55 -2.42 -23.44
CA PHE A 42 -26.59 -1.35 -22.47
C PHE A 42 -27.76 -0.40 -22.75
N ASP A 43 -28.37 0.06 -21.66
CA ASP A 43 -29.51 0.99 -21.67
C ASP A 43 -29.32 2.02 -20.55
N LYS A 44 -30.19 3.03 -20.47
CA LYS A 44 -30.14 4.08 -19.43
C LYS A 44 -30.05 3.52 -18.01
N TYR A 45 -30.74 2.40 -17.76
CA TYR A 45 -30.79 1.72 -16.47
C TYR A 45 -29.79 0.56 -16.34
N LYS A 46 -29.41 -0.07 -17.47
CA LYS A 46 -28.52 -1.24 -17.51
C LYS A 46 -27.19 -0.81 -18.10
N LYS A 47 -26.39 -0.12 -17.29
CA LYS A 47 -25.07 0.35 -17.70
C LYS A 47 -24.01 -0.03 -16.68
N PRO A 48 -22.74 -0.15 -17.11
CA PRO A 48 -21.62 -0.33 -16.22
C PRO A 48 -21.55 0.78 -15.16
N VAL A 49 -21.25 0.42 -13.92
CA VAL A 49 -21.12 1.35 -12.79
C VAL A 49 -19.72 1.22 -12.18
N LEU A 50 -19.12 2.34 -11.79
CA LEU A 50 -17.83 2.35 -11.11
C LEU A 50 -17.91 1.55 -9.80
N ASN A 51 -16.89 0.74 -9.51
CA ASN A 51 -16.76 0.02 -8.25
C ASN A 51 -15.75 0.73 -7.31
N PRO A 52 -16.20 1.69 -6.47
CA PRO A 52 -15.30 2.45 -5.61
C PRO A 52 -14.60 1.57 -4.58
N GLY A 53 -15.27 0.55 -4.02
CA GLY A 53 -14.68 -0.32 -3.01
C GLY A 53 -13.53 -1.19 -3.56
N LEU A 54 -13.64 -1.67 -4.80
CA LEU A 54 -12.51 -2.34 -5.45
C LEU A 54 -11.41 -1.35 -5.80
N LYS A 55 -11.76 -0.15 -6.28
CA LYS A 55 -10.78 0.90 -6.59
C LYS A 55 -9.94 1.26 -5.37
N THR A 56 -10.55 1.49 -4.21
CA THR A 56 -9.83 1.77 -2.96
C THR A 56 -8.88 0.64 -2.58
N ARG A 57 -9.28 -0.63 -2.73
CA ARG A 57 -8.40 -1.77 -2.45
C ARG A 57 -7.22 -1.87 -3.40
N ILE A 58 -7.44 -1.60 -4.69
CA ILE A 58 -6.38 -1.54 -5.69
C ILE A 58 -5.40 -0.40 -5.34
N ASP A 59 -5.90 0.79 -5.04
CA ASP A 59 -5.08 1.95 -4.69
C ASP A 59 -4.26 1.67 -3.42
N MET A 60 -4.89 1.11 -2.38
CA MET A 60 -4.22 0.70 -1.15
C MET A 60 -3.07 -0.27 -1.44
N PHE A 61 -3.35 -1.31 -2.23
CA PHE A 61 -2.35 -2.31 -2.59
C PHE A 61 -1.15 -1.68 -3.32
N LEU A 62 -1.39 -0.74 -4.24
CA LEU A 62 -0.32 -0.03 -4.93
C LEU A 62 0.52 0.84 -3.99
N LEU A 63 -0.11 1.54 -3.04
CA LEU A 63 0.58 2.37 -2.07
C LEU A 63 1.49 1.53 -1.16
N GLN A 64 0.96 0.43 -0.62
CA GLN A 64 1.71 -0.50 0.25
C GLN A 64 2.88 -1.17 -0.50
N ASN A 65 2.71 -1.44 -1.78
CA ASN A 65 3.73 -2.09 -2.61
C ASN A 65 4.56 -1.09 -3.44
N SER A 66 4.47 0.21 -3.15
CA SER A 66 5.13 1.27 -3.91
C SER A 66 6.66 1.13 -3.98
N HIS A 67 7.28 0.40 -3.05
CA HIS A 67 8.72 0.12 -3.06
C HIS A 67 9.18 -0.83 -4.18
N LYS A 68 8.28 -1.63 -4.77
CA LYS A 68 8.63 -2.59 -5.82
C LYS A 68 8.61 -1.92 -7.19
N ARG A 69 9.71 -2.02 -7.93
CA ARG A 69 9.91 -1.38 -9.26
C ARG A 69 8.82 -1.70 -10.30
N GLU A 70 8.12 -2.81 -10.12
CA GLU A 70 7.02 -3.27 -10.96
C GLU A 70 5.81 -2.31 -10.95
N PHE A 71 5.52 -1.66 -9.81
CA PHE A 71 4.34 -0.80 -9.68
C PHE A 71 4.59 0.67 -10.09
N PHE A 72 5.85 1.08 -10.29
CA PHE A 72 6.18 2.46 -10.67
C PHE A 72 5.74 2.81 -12.09
N LYS A 73 5.63 1.82 -12.99
CA LYS A 73 5.21 2.00 -14.39
C LYS A 73 3.70 1.89 -14.58
N LEU A 74 2.94 1.64 -13.53
CA LEU A 74 1.49 1.47 -13.64
C LEU A 74 0.82 2.84 -13.61
N TYR A 75 -0.01 3.09 -14.62
CA TYR A 75 -0.74 4.34 -14.75
C TYR A 75 -1.71 4.50 -13.58
N ARG A 76 -1.58 5.61 -12.85
CA ARG A 76 -2.56 6.05 -11.86
C ARG A 76 -3.64 6.86 -12.57
N THR A 77 -4.87 6.80 -12.06
CA THR A 77 -5.99 7.61 -12.55
C THR A 77 -5.71 9.12 -12.44
N VAL A 78 -4.76 9.52 -11.58
CA VAL A 78 -4.24 10.89 -11.49
C VAL A 78 -2.70 10.89 -11.50
N GLY A 79 -2.11 11.78 -12.31
CA GLY A 79 -0.65 11.98 -12.39
C GLY A 79 0.12 10.94 -13.22
N GLY A 80 -0.54 10.27 -14.18
CA GLY A 80 0.17 9.51 -15.19
C GLY A 80 0.86 10.46 -16.17
N ASN A 81 2.19 10.43 -16.25
CA ASN A 81 2.94 11.14 -17.28
C ASN A 81 2.44 10.65 -18.66
N THR A 82 1.68 11.49 -19.35
CA THR A 82 1.67 11.49 -20.81
C THR A 82 3.13 11.56 -21.25
N THR A 83 3.57 10.61 -22.06
CA THR A 83 4.85 10.69 -22.78
C THR A 83 4.77 11.90 -23.71
N VAL A 84 5.02 13.09 -23.16
CA VAL A 84 5.55 14.20 -23.96
C VAL A 84 7.01 13.85 -24.13
N SER A 85 7.33 13.38 -25.32
CA SER A 85 8.67 13.41 -25.87
C SER A 85 9.18 14.84 -25.75
N ASP A 86 9.88 15.16 -24.67
CA ASP A 86 10.80 16.28 -24.73
C ASP A 86 12.04 16.04 -23.88
N SER A 87 13.16 16.34 -24.52
CA SER A 87 14.50 16.04 -24.08
C SER A 87 14.89 17.03 -23.00
N SER A 88 14.70 16.68 -21.73
CA SER A 88 15.27 17.46 -20.64
C SER A 88 15.74 16.55 -19.52
N LYS A 89 17.05 16.29 -19.52
CA LYS A 89 17.82 15.80 -18.38
C LYS A 89 17.45 16.66 -17.16
N ARG A 90 16.59 16.16 -16.27
CA ARG A 90 16.46 16.73 -14.93
C ARG A 90 17.72 16.35 -14.17
N LYS A 91 18.65 17.31 -14.11
CA LYS A 91 19.81 17.32 -13.22
C LYS A 91 19.27 17.24 -11.79
N TYR A 92 19.71 16.24 -11.04
CA TYR A 92 19.42 16.11 -9.62
C TYR A 92 20.36 17.08 -8.90
N ASP A 93 19.85 18.24 -8.46
CA ASP A 93 20.58 19.13 -7.56
C ASP A 93 20.28 18.73 -6.12
N GLU A 94 21.31 18.44 -5.34
CA GLU A 94 21.23 18.25 -3.89
C GLU A 94 20.91 19.61 -3.24
N ILE A 95 19.67 19.78 -2.78
CA ILE A 95 19.27 20.91 -1.93
C ILE A 95 19.03 20.39 -0.51
N SER A 96 19.65 21.06 0.45
CA SER A 96 19.66 20.77 1.90
C SER A 96 18.25 20.53 2.48
N GLY A 97 18.06 19.34 3.07
CA GLY A 97 16.77 18.73 3.42
C GLY A 97 16.08 19.18 4.71
N ASP A 98 16.15 20.45 5.10
CA ASP A 98 15.49 20.91 6.33
C ASP A 98 14.07 21.48 6.12
N ASP A 99 13.76 22.01 4.93
CA ASP A 99 12.47 22.67 4.65
C ASP A 99 11.37 21.68 4.22
N ASP A 100 11.75 20.64 3.48
CA ASP A 100 10.83 19.61 2.98
C ASP A 100 10.22 18.77 4.11
N ASP A 101 11.01 18.40 5.12
CA ASP A 101 10.53 17.65 6.28
C ASP A 101 9.52 18.46 7.13
N LYS A 102 9.72 19.78 7.17
CA LYS A 102 8.79 20.72 7.84
C LYS A 102 7.48 20.85 7.07
N ALA A 103 7.53 20.91 5.74
CA ALA A 103 6.34 20.91 4.89
C ALA A 103 5.56 19.59 4.98
N ILE A 104 6.27 18.45 4.97
CA ILE A 104 5.67 17.11 5.10
C ILE A 104 4.99 16.95 6.46
N SER A 105 5.65 17.35 7.56
CA SER A 105 5.07 17.26 8.91
C SER A 105 3.85 18.16 9.09
N LYS A 106 3.81 19.33 8.44
CA LYS A 106 2.64 20.21 8.40
C LYS A 106 1.48 19.61 7.62
N ALA A 107 1.74 19.00 6.46
CA ALA A 107 0.71 18.34 5.65
C ALA A 107 0.10 17.12 6.36
N LYS A 108 0.93 16.32 7.06
CA LYS A 108 0.50 15.17 7.87
C LYS A 108 -0.44 15.52 9.03
N ARG A 109 -0.39 16.77 9.51
CA ARG A 109 -1.26 17.29 10.58
C ARG A 109 -2.60 17.82 10.08
N SER A 110 -2.81 17.91 8.77
CA SER A 110 -4.10 18.33 8.22
C SER A 110 -5.15 17.23 8.44
N CYS A 111 -6.37 17.62 8.79
CA CYS A 111 -7.50 16.70 8.98
C CYS A 111 -7.90 15.98 7.67
N ASN A 112 -7.46 16.49 6.52
CA ASN A 112 -7.67 15.90 5.20
C ASN A 112 -6.59 14.87 4.83
N PHE A 113 -5.54 14.72 5.65
CA PHE A 113 -4.49 13.76 5.40
C PHE A 113 -4.94 12.37 5.85
N VAL A 114 -5.34 11.55 4.89
CA VAL A 114 -5.55 10.11 5.11
C VAL A 114 -4.19 9.49 5.42
N SER A 115 -3.89 9.33 6.71
CA SER A 115 -2.72 8.61 7.17
C SER A 115 -2.96 7.13 6.93
N PHE A 116 -2.42 6.62 5.82
CA PHE A 116 -2.20 5.19 5.63
C PHE A 116 -1.10 4.77 6.59
N ARG A 117 -1.44 4.64 7.87
CA ARG A 117 -0.60 3.88 8.79
C ARG A 117 -0.67 2.44 8.28
N ASP A 118 0.30 2.04 7.48
CA ASP A 118 0.89 0.76 7.80
C ASP A 118 1.28 0.90 9.27
N GLU A 119 0.75 0.02 10.11
CA GLU A 119 1.48 -0.36 11.31
C GLU A 119 2.79 -0.99 10.82
N VAL A 120 3.73 -0.16 10.35
CA VAL A 120 5.14 -0.44 10.55
C VAL A 120 5.27 -0.33 12.06
N THR A 121 4.89 -1.39 12.76
CA THR A 121 5.32 -1.59 14.14
C THR A 121 6.82 -1.65 14.01
N VAL A 122 7.48 -0.51 14.18
CA VAL A 122 8.92 -0.48 14.29
C VAL A 122 9.21 -1.31 15.53
N LYS A 123 9.64 -2.55 15.31
CA LYS A 123 9.89 -3.50 16.39
C LYS A 123 11.19 -3.06 17.02
N LEU A 124 11.09 -2.39 18.16
CA LEU A 124 12.22 -1.85 18.90
C LEU A 124 12.49 -2.68 20.15
N CYS A 125 13.73 -2.67 20.59
CA CYS A 125 14.10 -3.18 21.91
C CYS A 125 13.46 -2.28 22.98
N ILE A 126 12.77 -2.87 23.97
CA ILE A 126 12.14 -2.11 25.06
C ILE A 126 13.16 -1.32 25.89
N ASN A 127 14.37 -1.88 26.07
CA ASN A 127 15.43 -1.28 26.88
C ASN A 127 16.22 -0.20 26.10
N CYS A 128 16.83 -0.57 24.96
CA CYS A 128 17.72 0.34 24.23
C CYS A 128 17.08 1.08 23.06
N LYS A 129 15.80 0.84 22.75
CA LYS A 129 15.04 1.46 21.64
C LYS A 129 15.71 1.40 20.25
N HIS A 130 16.64 0.45 20.03
CA HIS A 130 17.30 0.26 18.73
C HIS A 130 16.60 -0.81 17.91
N GLU A 131 16.53 -0.57 16.60
CA GLU A 131 16.16 -1.54 15.58
C GLU A 131 17.27 -2.58 15.40
N ASN A 132 16.92 -3.86 15.34
CA ASN A 132 17.85 -4.95 15.09
C ASN A 132 17.20 -5.98 14.16
N LYS A 133 18.00 -6.73 13.41
CA LYS A 133 17.51 -7.80 12.52
C LYS A 133 16.94 -9.02 13.26
N SER A 134 17.16 -9.12 14.57
CA SER A 134 16.62 -10.22 15.39
C SER A 134 16.33 -9.74 16.80
N PHE A 135 15.22 -10.22 17.36
CA PHE A 135 14.76 -9.87 18.69
C PHE A 135 14.44 -11.12 19.51
N TYR A 136 14.38 -10.96 20.82
CA TYR A 136 13.98 -11.97 21.78
C TYR A 136 12.69 -11.52 22.44
N LYS A 137 11.64 -12.32 22.28
CA LYS A 137 10.30 -12.07 22.81
C LYS A 137 10.13 -12.79 24.14
N LEU A 138 9.72 -12.04 25.16
CA LEU A 138 9.37 -12.56 26.47
C LEU A 138 7.88 -12.95 26.54
N PRO A 139 7.47 -13.73 27.57
CA PRO A 139 6.05 -14.04 27.82
C PRO A 139 5.20 -12.80 28.05
N CYS A 140 5.80 -11.70 28.53
CA CYS A 140 5.15 -10.39 28.66
C CYS A 140 4.96 -9.63 27.34
N ARG A 141 5.33 -10.24 26.19
CA ARG A 141 5.30 -9.69 24.82
C ARG A 141 6.30 -8.57 24.50
N HIS A 142 7.16 -8.17 25.43
CA HIS A 142 8.25 -7.22 25.13
C HIS A 142 9.34 -7.86 24.27
N LEU A 143 9.95 -7.03 23.43
CA LEU A 143 11.05 -7.39 22.55
C LEU A 143 12.37 -6.84 23.11
N TYR A 144 13.41 -7.67 23.13
CA TYR A 144 14.75 -7.30 23.54
C TYR A 144 15.75 -7.63 22.42
N CYS A 145 16.79 -6.82 22.25
CA CYS A 145 17.93 -7.19 21.41
C CYS A 145 18.82 -8.20 22.16
N ARG A 146 19.76 -8.86 21.46
CA ARG A 146 20.69 -9.83 22.07
C ARG A 146 21.44 -9.24 23.27
N ARG A 147 21.88 -7.99 23.19
CA ARG A 147 22.64 -7.34 24.28
C ARG A 147 21.75 -7.15 25.51
N CYS A 148 20.56 -6.59 25.34
CA CYS A 148 19.66 -6.28 26.46
C CYS A 148 19.02 -7.51 27.11
N ILE A 149 18.74 -8.59 26.36
CA ILE A 149 18.19 -9.82 26.95
C ILE A 149 19.22 -10.55 27.81
N LEU A 150 20.50 -10.52 27.43
CA LEU A 150 21.59 -11.13 28.21
C LEU A 150 21.71 -10.46 29.59
N GLU A 151 21.49 -9.14 29.67
CA GLU A 151 21.44 -8.42 30.94
C GLU A 151 20.18 -8.75 31.74
N ALA A 152 19.01 -8.79 31.09
CA ALA A 152 17.74 -9.10 31.75
C ALA A 152 17.70 -10.54 32.29
N CYS A 153 18.39 -11.49 31.66
CA CYS A 153 18.51 -12.87 32.14
C CYS A 153 19.28 -12.98 33.46
N ARG A 154 20.11 -12.00 33.84
CA ARG A 154 20.81 -11.99 35.14
C ARG A 154 19.83 -11.80 36.30
N ASN A 155 18.82 -10.97 36.10
CA ASN A 155 17.84 -10.62 37.13
C ASN A 155 16.48 -11.34 36.96
N LEU A 156 16.32 -12.15 35.89
CA LEU A 156 15.10 -12.90 35.54
C LEU A 156 13.82 -12.05 35.61
N LYS A 157 13.93 -10.77 35.26
CA LYS A 157 12.85 -9.79 35.37
C LYS A 157 12.84 -8.86 34.16
N CYS A 158 11.67 -8.64 33.59
CA CYS A 158 11.44 -7.67 32.54
C CYS A 158 11.21 -6.27 33.11
N GLU A 159 11.42 -5.22 32.32
CA GLU A 159 11.13 -3.83 32.69
C GLU A 159 9.65 -3.59 33.06
N CYS A 160 8.74 -4.43 32.55
CA CYS A 160 7.33 -4.40 32.96
C CYS A 160 7.04 -5.06 34.31
N GLY A 161 8.08 -5.48 35.05
CA GLY A 161 7.96 -6.07 36.39
C GLY A 161 7.72 -7.57 36.43
N LYS A 162 7.42 -8.22 35.29
CA LYS A 162 7.15 -9.66 35.21
C LYS A 162 8.45 -10.49 35.30
N ARG A 163 8.43 -11.55 36.10
CA ARG A 163 9.50 -12.56 36.15
C ARG A 163 9.35 -13.53 34.99
N PHE A 164 10.46 -14.05 34.47
CA PHE A 164 10.48 -15.01 33.37
C PHE A 164 11.59 -16.05 33.57
N SER A 165 11.42 -17.26 33.04
CA SER A 165 12.49 -18.25 32.96
C SER A 165 13.26 -18.10 31.65
N THR A 166 14.54 -18.50 31.62
CA THR A 166 15.36 -18.51 30.39
C THR A 166 14.75 -19.40 29.31
N SER A 167 13.99 -20.44 29.70
CA SER A 167 13.23 -21.32 28.81
C SER A 167 12.07 -20.63 28.09
N ASP A 168 11.54 -19.53 28.63
CA ASP A 168 10.37 -18.82 28.10
C ASP A 168 10.73 -17.81 26.99
N VAL A 169 12.02 -17.59 26.76
CA VAL A 169 12.52 -16.58 25.82
C VAL A 169 12.54 -17.14 24.41
N LYS A 170 11.73 -16.55 23.52
CA LYS A 170 11.64 -16.98 22.10
C LYS A 170 12.40 -16.03 21.20
N LYS A 171 13.31 -16.56 20.38
CA LYS A 171 13.97 -15.78 19.32
C LYS A 171 12.99 -15.54 18.17
N CYS A 172 12.87 -14.29 17.74
CA CYS A 172 12.03 -13.89 16.63
C CYS A 172 12.87 -13.24 15.54
N HIS A 173 12.62 -13.67 14.30
CA HIS A 173 13.07 -13.03 13.07
C HIS A 173 11.86 -12.32 12.45
N PHE A 174 12.07 -11.11 11.93
CA PHE A 174 11.04 -10.30 11.32
C PHE A 174 11.53 -9.78 9.97
#